data_AF-A0A382CLA3-F1
#
_entry.id   AF-A0A382CLA3-F1
#
_cell.length_a   1.000
_cell.length_b   1.000
_cell.length_c   1.000
_cell.angle_alpha   90.00
_cell.angle_beta   90.00
_cell.angle_gamma   90.00
#
_symmetry.space_group_name_H-M   'P 1'
#
loop_
_entity.id
_entity.type
_entity.pdbx_description
1 polymer ?
#
loop_
_entity_poly.entity_id
_entity_poly.type
_entity_poly.pdbx_seq_one_letter_code
_entity_poly.pdbx_strand_id
1 'polypeptide(L)' 'MLSYRDIINKIEQLEEANILLSALELKVFSVLGKSSMSVQQVTSIAKTKFEGTEVLLNALTAMGALTKNKNVYKNTPVT' A
#
# COMPACT_ATOMS: atom_id res chain seq x y z
N MET A 1 -27.02 19.89 -2.59
CA MET A 1 -27.18 18.42 -2.49
C MET A 1 -25.99 17.78 -3.18
N LEU A 2 -25.41 16.72 -2.63
CA LEU A 2 -24.29 16.02 -3.31
C LEU A 2 -24.80 15.35 -4.58
N SER A 3 -24.03 15.42 -5.67
CA SER A 3 -24.29 14.61 -6.86
C SER A 3 -23.85 13.16 -6.62
N TYR A 4 -24.34 12.24 -7.46
CA TYR A 4 -23.85 10.86 -7.47
C TYR A 4 -22.31 10.78 -7.61
N ARG A 5 -21.74 11.60 -8.49
CA ARG A 5 -20.27 11.66 -8.69
C ARG A 5 -19.54 12.14 -7.44
N ASP A 6 -20.09 13.12 -6.72
CA ASP A 6 -19.49 13.58 -5.46
C ASP A 6 -19.49 12.49 -4.40
N ILE A 7 -20.53 11.66 -4.36
CA ILE A 7 -20.63 10.53 -3.43
C ILE A 7 -19.57 9.48 -3.76
N ILE A 8 -19.45 9.07 -5.02
CA ILE A 8 -18.45 8.08 -5.45
C ILE A 8 -17.03 8.58 -5.17
N ASN A 9 -16.70 9.82 -5.56
CA ASN A 9 -15.37 10.40 -5.30
C ASN A 9 -15.02 10.40 -3.80
N LYS A 10 -15.99 10.66 -2.92
CA LYS A 10 -15.76 10.65 -1.46
C LYS A 10 -15.50 9.25 -0.92
N ILE A 11 -16.17 8.23 -1.47
CA ILE A 11 -15.95 6.83 -1.11
C ILE A 11 -14.55 6.40 -1.54
N GLU A 12 -14.15 6.71 -2.78
CA GLU A 12 -12.81 6.40 -3.30
C GLU A 12 -11.71 7.04 -2.44
N GLN A 13 -11.86 8.32 -2.08
CA GLN A 13 -10.91 9.01 -1.18
C GLN A 13 -10.83 8.37 0.21
N LEU A 14 -11.96 7.86 0.73
CA LEU A 14 -11.97 7.15 2.01
C LEU A 14 -11.28 5.78 1.91
N GLU A 15 -11.47 5.06 0.81
CA GLU A 15 -10.77 3.80 0.54
C GLU A 15 -9.25 4.00 0.46
N GLU A 16 -8.80 5.01 -0.31
CA GLU A 16 -7.39 5.39 -0.39
C GLU A 16 -6.80 5.77 0.98
N ALA A 17 -7.53 6.54 1.79
CA ALA A 17 -7.12 6.90 3.14
C ALA A 17 -6.97 5.67 4.06
N ASN A 18 -7.88 4.70 3.97
CA ASN A 18 -7.80 3.46 4.76
C ASN A 18 -6.61 2.58 4.33
N ILE A 19 -6.26 2.56 3.04
CA ILE A 19 -5.06 1.87 2.54
C ILE A 19 -3.80 2.52 3.13
N LEU A 20 -3.71 3.85 3.10
CA LEU A 20 -2.57 4.59 3.66
C LEU A 20 -2.47 4.42 5.18
N LEU A 21 -3.60 4.41 5.89
CA LEU A 21 -3.64 4.14 7.32
C LEU A 21 -3.11 2.73 7.65
N SER A 22 -3.55 1.73 6.89
CA SER A 22 -3.05 0.35 7.03
C SER A 22 -1.54 0.26 6.79
N ALA A 23 -1.03 0.98 5.77
CA ALA A 23 0.40 1.05 5.47
C ALA A 23 1.20 1.71 6.60
N LEU A 24 0.65 2.74 7.22
CA LEU A 24 1.23 3.43 8.38
C LEU A 24 1.28 2.50 9.60
N GLU A 25 0.18 1.84 9.95
CA GLU A 25 0.08 0.92 11.09
C GLU A 25 1.07 -0.24 10.98
N LEU A 26 1.21 -0.79 9.77
CA LEU A 26 2.15 -1.88 9.47
C LEU A 26 3.57 -1.39 9.15
N LYS A 27 3.81 -0.07 9.19
CA LYS A 27 5.10 0.58 8.91
C LYS A 27 5.72 0.15 7.58
N VAL A 28 4.90 -0.07 6.56
CA VAL A 28 5.31 -0.65 5.27
C VAL A 28 6.47 0.12 4.64
N PHE A 29 6.37 1.45 4.58
CA PHE A 29 7.40 2.31 3.98
C PHE A 29 8.74 2.22 4.72
N SER A 30 8.71 2.08 6.05
CA SER A 30 9.91 1.92 6.88
C SER A 30 10.51 0.52 6.76
N VAL A 31 9.67 -0.52 6.64
CA VAL A 31 10.11 -1.91 6.42
C VAL A 31 10.83 -2.03 5.07
N LEU A 32 10.28 -1.42 4.01
CA LEU A 32 10.91 -1.40 2.69
C LEU A 32 12.17 -0.52 2.69
N GLY A 33 12.10 0.66 3.31
CA GLY A 33 13.21 1.62 3.35
C GLY A 33 13.74 1.92 1.95
N LYS A 34 15.05 1.71 1.73
CA LYS A 34 15.69 1.87 0.41
C LYS A 34 15.76 0.56 -0.40
N SER A 35 15.31 -0.54 0.18
CA SER A 35 15.45 -1.88 -0.38
C SER A 35 14.25 -2.29 -1.21
N SER A 36 14.47 -3.21 -2.16
CA SER A 36 13.39 -3.93 -2.82
C SER A 36 13.17 -5.26 -2.12
N MET A 37 11.92 -5.55 -1.73
CA MET A 37 11.58 -6.75 -0.96
C MET A 37 10.41 -7.51 -1.56
N SER A 38 10.45 -8.84 -1.49
CA SER A 38 9.28 -9.67 -1.81
C SER A 38 8.24 -9.60 -0.69
N VAL A 39 7.00 -10.02 -0.97
CA VAL A 39 5.95 -10.11 0.07
C VAL A 39 6.42 -10.94 1.26
N GLN A 40 7.12 -12.07 1.01
CA GLN A 40 7.61 -12.96 2.06
C GLN A 40 8.62 -12.27 3.00
N GLN A 41 9.46 -11.40 2.45
CA GLN A 41 10.41 -10.62 3.25
C GLN A 41 9.68 -9.58 4.09
N VAL A 42 8.72 -8.85 3.49
CA VAL A 42 7.91 -7.85 4.20
C VAL A 42 7.10 -8.50 5.32
N THR A 43 6.43 -9.62 5.06
CA THR A 43 5.61 -10.32 6.07
C THR A 43 6.45 -10.90 7.21
N SER A 44 7.66 -11.37 6.91
CA SER A 44 8.60 -11.85 7.92
C SER A 44 9.02 -10.73 8.89
N ILE A 45 9.27 -9.52 8.37
CA ILE A 45 9.68 -8.36 9.17
C ILE A 45 8.47 -7.75 9.91
N ALA A 46 7.38 -7.51 9.20
CA ALA A 46 6.17 -6.88 9.74
C ALA A 46 5.33 -7.82 10.63
N LYS A 47 5.64 -9.13 10.62
CA LYS A 47 4.91 -10.19 11.34
C LYS A 47 3.42 -10.23 10.97
N THR A 48 3.14 -10.14 9.67
CA THR A 48 1.79 -10.11 9.09
C THR A 48 1.51 -11.35 8.25
N LYS A 49 0.23 -11.55 7.90
CA LYS A 49 -0.17 -12.63 6.99
C LYS A 49 0.19 -12.28 5.54
N PHE A 50 0.52 -13.31 4.76
CA PHE A 50 0.95 -13.17 3.38
C PHE A 50 -0.10 -12.49 2.51
N GLU A 51 -1.32 -13.02 2.51
CA GLU A 51 -2.39 -12.62 1.61
C GLU A 51 -2.78 -11.15 1.83
N GLY A 52 -2.98 -10.76 3.10
CA GLY A 52 -3.32 -9.37 3.44
C GLY A 52 -2.21 -8.38 3.11
N THR A 53 -0.95 -8.79 3.31
CA THR A 53 0.20 -7.93 2.99
C THR A 53 0.37 -7.77 1.49
N GLU A 54 0.20 -8.84 0.72
CA GLU A 54 0.27 -8.77 -0.74
C GLU A 54 -0.82 -7.85 -1.31
N VAL A 55 -2.05 -7.95 -0.82
CA VAL A 55 -3.15 -7.06 -1.22
C VAL A 55 -2.81 -5.61 -0.93
N LEU A 56 -2.31 -5.30 0.29
CA LEU A 56 -1.91 -3.95 0.66
C LEU A 56 -0.79 -3.40 -0.23
N LEU A 57 0.26 -4.20 -0.48
CA LEU A 57 1.39 -3.78 -1.31
C LEU A 57 0.99 -3.56 -2.77
N ASN A 58 0.09 -4.38 -3.31
CA ASN A 58 -0.47 -4.18 -4.64
C ASN A 58 -1.34 -2.92 -4.70
N ALA A 59 -2.17 -2.65 -3.68
CA ALA A 59 -2.97 -1.43 -3.61
C ALA A 59 -2.09 -0.17 -3.57
N LEU A 60 -1.06 -0.16 -2.73
CA LEU A 60 -0.08 0.93 -2.67
C LEU A 60 0.69 1.11 -3.99
N THR A 61 0.92 0.02 -4.73
CA THR A 61 1.52 0.09 -6.07
C THR A 61 0.56 0.74 -7.07
N ALA A 62 -0.74 0.38 -7.03
CA ALA A 62 -1.76 0.99 -7.88
C ALA A 62 -1.96 2.49 -7.59
N MET A 63 -1.81 2.89 -6.32
CA MET A 63 -1.81 4.30 -5.89
C MET A 63 -0.52 5.06 -6.25
N GLY A 64 0.47 4.38 -6.83
CA GLY A 64 1.76 5.00 -7.16
C GLY A 64 2.64 5.31 -5.94
N ALA A 65 2.31 4.79 -4.76
CA ALA A 65 3.12 4.93 -3.55
C ALA A 65 4.28 3.92 -3.50
N LEU A 66 4.13 2.79 -4.20
CA LEU A 66 5.20 1.81 -4.40
C LEU A 66 5.41 1.52 -5.89
N THR A 67 6.57 0.96 -6.21
CA THR A 67 6.82 0.29 -7.50
C THR A 67 6.93 -1.21 -7.27
N LYS A 68 6.43 -1.99 -8.24
CA LYS A 68 6.58 -3.44 -8.29
C LYS A 68 7.37 -3.83 -9.53
N ASN A 69 8.48 -4.54 -9.33
CA ASN A 69 9.26 -5.14 -10.43
C ASN A 69 9.31 -6.65 -10.23
N LYS A 70 8.72 -7.40 -11.15
CA LYS A 70 8.47 -8.84 -11.00
C LYS A 70 7.74 -9.12 -9.67
N ASN A 71 8.45 -9.67 -8.69
CA ASN A 71 7.89 -10.11 -7.41
C ASN A 71 8.44 -9.31 -6.20
N VAL A 72 9.07 -8.16 -6.45
CA VAL A 72 9.57 -7.29 -5.38
C VAL A 72 8.94 -5.90 -5.44
N TYR A 73 8.72 -5.33 -4.26
CA TYR A 73 8.14 -4.02 -4.03
C TYR A 73 9.21 -3.07 -3.50
N LYS A 74 9.10 -1.79 -3.84
CA LYS A 74 10.00 -0.73 -3.37
C LYS A 74 9.24 0.59 -3.26
N ASN A 75 9.60 1.42 -2.28
CA ASN A 75 9.17 2.81 -2.24
C ASN A 75 9.49 3.52 -3.57
N THR A 76 8.59 4.40 -4.01
CA THR A 76 8.89 5.31 -5.12
C THR A 76 9.89 6.39 -4.68
N PRO A 77 10.47 7.18 -5.60
CA PRO A 77 11.35 8.28 -5.22
C PRO A 77 10.70 9.38 -4.35
N VAL A 78 9.37 9.46 -4.32
CA VAL A 78 8.60 10.51 -3.61
C VAL A 78 7.99 10.04 -2.29
N THR A 79 8.18 8.77 -1.93
CA THR A 79 7.69 8.12 -0.70
C THR A 79 8.86 7.60 0.13
#